data_AF-A0A3B9J691-F1
#
_entry.id   AF-A0A3B9J691-F1
#
_cell.length_a   1.000
_cell.length_b   1.000
_cell.length_c   1.000
_cell.angle_alpha   90.00
_cell.angle_beta   90.00
_cell.angle_gamma   90.00
#
_symmetry.space_group_name_H-M   'P 1'
#
loop_
_entity.id
_entity.type
_entity.pdbx_description
1 polymer ?
#
loop_
_entity_poly.entity_id
_entity_poly.type
_entity_poly.pdbx_seq_one_letter_code
_entity_poly.pdbx_strand_id
1 'polypeptide(L)' 'MHLQAIGAPVLGDSVYGKPDPFEIGRPLLHAAELAFTHPTSGEAMQFASEPPADFEAALTAFREQNRSANDFQ' A
#
# COMPACT_ATOMS: atom_id res chain seq x y z
N MET A 1 14.13 4.20 -2.14
CA MET A 1 13.58 5.30 -1.28
C MET A 1 12.93 4.71 -0.03
N HIS A 2 12.92 5.41 1.12
CA HIS A 2 12.79 4.94 2.53
C HIS A 2 12.44 3.45 2.78
N LEU A 3 11.27 2.99 2.35
CA LEU A 3 10.82 1.60 2.52
C LEU A 3 11.77 0.57 1.88
N GLN A 4 12.30 0.85 0.70
CA GLN A 4 13.35 0.03 0.08
C GLN A 4 14.65 0.04 0.91
N ALA A 5 15.01 1.18 1.51
CA ALA A 5 16.26 1.32 2.26
C ALA A 5 16.28 0.45 3.53
N ILE A 6 15.10 0.13 4.08
CA ILE A 6 14.94 -0.80 5.22
C ILE A 6 14.67 -2.25 4.77
N GLY A 7 14.79 -2.56 3.48
CA GLY A 7 14.57 -3.91 2.94
C GLY A 7 13.12 -4.30 2.73
N ALA A 8 12.18 -3.35 2.85
CA ALA A 8 10.74 -3.58 2.71
C ALA A 8 10.14 -2.69 1.61
N PRO A 9 10.53 -2.85 0.33
CA PRO A 9 10.02 -2.00 -0.75
C PRO A 9 8.51 -2.18 -0.95
N VAL A 10 7.87 -1.17 -1.56
CA VAL A 10 6.43 -1.17 -1.85
C VAL A 10 6.10 -2.27 -2.87
N LEU A 11 5.02 -3.02 -2.62
CA LEU A 11 4.53 -4.04 -3.53
C LEU A 11 3.97 -3.40 -4.81
N GLY A 12 4.28 -3.98 -5.97
CA GLY A 12 3.88 -3.43 -7.27
C GLY A 12 4.70 -2.23 -7.75
N ASP A 13 5.75 -1.84 -7.03
CA ASP A 13 6.73 -0.83 -7.48
C ASP A 13 7.67 -1.44 -8.54
N SER A 14 7.51 -1.04 -9.79
CA SER A 14 8.34 -1.54 -10.91
C SER A 14 9.75 -0.97 -10.96
N VAL A 15 10.05 0.08 -10.19
CA VAL A 15 11.34 0.78 -10.21
C VAL A 15 12.22 0.33 -9.04
N TYR A 16 11.65 0.23 -7.84
CA TYR A 16 12.39 -0.07 -6.60
C TYR A 16 11.93 -1.36 -5.91
N GLY A 17 10.86 -1.98 -6.40
CA GLY A 17 10.23 -3.16 -5.81
C GLY A 17 10.87 -4.48 -6.22
N LYS A 18 10.25 -5.55 -5.72
CA LYS A 18 10.54 -6.93 -6.12
C LYS A 18 9.55 -7.34 -7.21
N PRO A 19 9.82 -8.43 -7.97
CA PRO A 19 8.83 -9.02 -8.86
C PRO A 19 7.51 -9.20 -8.13
N ASP A 20 6.44 -8.73 -8.74
CA ASP A 20 5.10 -8.74 -8.16
C ASP A 20 4.39 -10.06 -8.53
N PRO A 21 4.23 -11.01 -7.59
CA PRO A 21 3.55 -12.27 -7.87
C PRO A 21 2.03 -12.14 -7.97
N PHE A 22 1.47 -10.96 -7.67
CA PHE A 22 0.02 -10.71 -7.65
C PHE A 22 -0.45 -9.89 -8.86
N GLU A 23 0.46 -9.53 -9.77
CA GLU A 23 0.17 -8.78 -10.99
C GLU A 23 -0.67 -7.50 -10.75
N ILE A 24 -0.41 -6.79 -9.65
CA ILE A 24 -1.15 -5.59 -9.22
C ILE A 24 -0.98 -4.44 -10.23
N GLY A 25 0.17 -4.39 -10.92
CA GLY A 25 0.42 -3.47 -12.03
C GLY A 25 0.64 -2.00 -11.63
N ARG A 26 0.62 -1.68 -10.33
CA ARG A 26 0.99 -0.38 -9.78
C ARG A 26 1.49 -0.51 -8.33
N PRO A 27 2.22 0.48 -7.80
CA PRO A 27 2.55 0.49 -6.38
C PRO A 27 1.28 0.48 -5.52
N LEU A 28 1.18 -0.46 -4.57
CA LEU A 28 0.18 -0.43 -3.50
C LEU A 28 0.52 0.65 -2.48
N LEU A 29 0.42 1.90 -2.93
CA LEU A 29 0.61 3.09 -2.13
C LEU A 29 -0.66 3.95 -2.25
N HIS A 30 -1.23 4.31 -1.09
CA HIS A 30 -2.45 5.10 -0.98
C HIS A 30 -2.29 6.16 0.10
N ALA A 31 -2.65 7.40 -0.22
CA ALA A 31 -2.70 8.48 0.75
C ALA A 31 -4.07 8.44 1.45
N ALA A 32 -4.15 7.71 2.56
CA ALA A 32 -5.40 7.48 3.29
C ALA A 32 -5.96 8.74 3.96
N GLU A 33 -5.08 9.63 4.42
CA GLU A 33 -5.46 10.85 5.13
C GLU A 33 -4.61 12.05 4.68
N LEU A 34 -5.23 13.22 4.70
CA LEU A 34 -4.57 14.51 4.47
C LEU A 34 -5.08 15.51 5.51
N ALA A 35 -4.17 16.13 6.24
CA ALA A 35 -4.48 17.19 7.19
C ALA A 35 -3.56 18.39 7.00
N PHE A 36 -4.14 19.59 6.98
CA PHE A 36 -3.40 20.85 6.87
C PHE A 36 -4.24 22.02 7.35
N THR A 37 -3.58 23.16 7.62
CA THR A 37 -4.25 24.43 7.90
C THR A 37 -4.57 25.12 6.58
N HIS A 38 -5.84 25.47 6.36
CA HIS A 38 -6.26 26.16 5.14
C HIS A 38 -5.51 27.49 5.01
N PRO A 39 -4.82 27.73 3.88
CA PRO A 39 -3.86 28.83 3.78
C PRO A 39 -4.50 30.22 3.84
N THR A 40 -5.80 30.33 3.53
CA THR A 40 -6.53 31.62 3.54
C THR A 40 -7.38 31.81 4.78
N SER A 41 -8.11 30.77 5.23
CA SER A 41 -9.01 30.89 6.38
C SER A 41 -8.35 30.58 7.72
N GLY A 42 -7.19 29.91 7.71
CA GLY A 42 -6.50 29.48 8.93
C GLY A 42 -7.17 28.30 9.65
N GLU A 43 -8.23 27.73 9.07
CA GLU A 43 -8.97 26.62 9.66
C GLU A 43 -8.20 25.31 9.51
N ALA A 44 -8.24 24.47 10.54
CA ALA A 44 -7.70 23.11 10.46
C ALA A 44 -8.64 22.24 9.61
N MET A 45 -8.11 21.62 8.57
CA MET A 45 -8.84 20.73 7.67
C MET A 45 -8.28 19.31 7.75
N GLN A 46 -9.16 18.33 7.70
CA GLN A 46 -8.82 16.91 7.61
C GLN A 46 -9.70 16.22 6.57
N PHE A 47 -9.07 15.38 5.75
CA PHE A 47 -9.70 14.58 4.72
C PHE A 47 -9.26 13.13 4.88
N ALA A 48 -10.15 12.20 4.61
CA ALA A 48 -9.87 10.77 4.59
C ALA A 48 -10.42 10.15 3.31
N SER A 49 -9.77 9.09 2.82
CA SER A 49 -10.22 8.29 1.68
C SER A 49 -9.99 6.81 1.95
N GLU A 50 -11.02 6.01 1.71
CA GLU A 50 -10.90 4.56 1.74
C GLU A 50 -9.85 4.07 0.73
N PRO A 51 -9.12 2.99 1.05
CA PRO A 51 -8.22 2.34 0.10
C PRO A 51 -8.97 1.88 -1.17
N PRO A 52 -8.32 1.92 -2.34
CA PRO A 52 -8.92 1.40 -3.56
C PRO A 52 -9.10 -0.13 -3.49
N ALA A 53 -10.02 -0.67 -4.31
CA ALA A 53 -10.41 -2.09 -4.26
C ALA A 53 -9.27 -3.09 -4.51
N ASP A 54 -8.20 -2.67 -5.19
CA ASP A 54 -7.02 -3.50 -5.43
C ASP A 54 -6.21 -3.81 -4.16
N PHE A 55 -6.30 -2.98 -3.11
CA PHE A 55 -5.70 -3.27 -1.81
C PHE A 55 -6.30 -4.51 -1.17
N GLU A 56 -7.64 -4.63 -1.18
CA GLU A 56 -8.34 -5.78 -0.61
C GLU A 56 -8.09 -7.06 -1.40
N ALA A 57 -8.05 -6.96 -2.73
CA ALA A 57 -7.72 -8.09 -3.60
C ALA A 57 -6.29 -8.61 -3.32
N ALA A 58 -5.30 -7.71 -3.28
CA ALA A 58 -3.92 -8.07 -2.99
C ALA A 58 -3.74 -8.64 -1.57
N LEU A 59 -4.42 -8.07 -0.58
CA LEU A 59 -4.38 -8.54 0.81
C LEU A 59 -4.99 -9.94 0.96
N THR A 60 -6.09 -10.20 0.26
CA THR A 60 -6.74 -11.52 0.24
C THR A 60 -5.81 -12.56 -0.37
N ALA A 61 -5.27 -12.29 -1.57
CA ALA A 61 -4.33 -13.19 -2.24
C ALA A 61 -3.09 -13.47 -1.39
N PHE A 62 -2.51 -12.43 -0.76
CA PHE A 62 -1.35 -12.58 0.13
C PHE A 62 -1.66 -13.45 1.37
N ARG A 63 -2.83 -13.29 1.97
CA ARG A 63 -3.25 -14.09 3.13
C ARG A 63 -3.50 -15.55 2.79
N GLU A 64 -4.01 -15.84 1.60
CA GLU A 64 -4.22 -17.22 1.11
C GLU A 64 -2.89 -17.92 0.83
N GLN A 65 -1.96 -17.21 0.18
CA GLN A 65 -0.63 -17.75 -0.12
C GLN A 65 0.16 -18.05 1.16
N ASN A 66 0.11 -17.19 2.17
CA ASN A 66 0.82 -17.45 3.42
C ASN A 66 0.18 -18.54 4.29
N ARG A 67 -1.14 -18.75 4.19
CA ARG A 67 -1.81 -19.87 4.86
C ARG A 67 -1.38 -21.21 4.27
N SER A 68 -1.44 -21.31 2.94
CA SER A 68 -1.03 -22.53 2.23
C SER A 68 0.47 -22.84 2.39
N ALA A 69 1.33 -21.84 2.55
CA ALA A 69 2.75 -22.05 2.85
C ALA A 69 3.01 -22.62 4.26
N ASN A 70 2.13 -22.37 5.23
CA ASN A 70 2.28 -22.82 6.61
C ASN A 70 1.69 -24.21 6.89
N ASP A 71 0.87 -24.75 5.97
CA ASP A 71 0.25 -26.08 6.09
C ASP A 71 1.19 -27.23 5.67
N PHE A 72 2.38 -26.93 5.16
CA PHE A 72 3.41 -27.91 4.75
C PHE A 72 4.65 -27.93 5.66
N GLN A 73 4.55 -27.41 6.89
CA GLN A 73 5.61 -27.45 7.91
C GLN A 73 5.27 -28.36 9.09
#